data_AF-A0A7C0TZL2-F1
#
_entry.id   AF-A0A7C0TZL2-F1
#
_cell.length_a   1.000
_cell.length_b   1.000
_cell.length_c   1.000
_cell.angle_alpha   90.00
_cell.angle_beta   90.00
_cell.angle_gamma   90.00
#
_symmetry.space_group_name_H-M   'P 1'
#
loop_
_entity.id
_entity.type
_entity.pdbx_description
1 polymer ?
#
loop_
_entity_poly.entity_id
_entity_poly.type
_entity_poly.pdbx_seq_one_letter_code
_entity_poly.pdbx_strand_id
1 'polypeptide(L)' 'MRELREKSTEELIAELDRLRAELVLVRSRTVAGGGLEKTAQIRNIRRRIARILTILRERGIKL' A
#
# COMPACT_ATOMS: atom_id res chain seq x y z
N MET A 1 -5.40 11.73 2.92
CA MET A 1 -5.42 11.78 1.43
C MET A 1 -4.65 12.98 0.92
N ARG A 2 -4.74 14.16 1.58
CA ARG A 2 -3.91 15.34 1.29
C ARG A 2 -2.41 15.01 1.23
N GLU A 3 -1.88 14.36 2.26
CA GLU A 3 -0.46 13.93 2.31
C GLU A 3 0.02 13.11 1.10
N LEU A 4 -0.82 12.20 0.56
CA LEU A 4 -0.43 11.40 -0.61
C LEU A 4 -0.45 12.23 -1.90
N ARG A 5 -1.26 13.28 -1.97
CA ARG A 5 -1.33 14.17 -3.13
C ARG A 5 -0.17 15.17 -3.16
N GLU A 6 0.41 15.48 -2.01
CA GLU A 6 1.59 16.36 -1.85
C GLU A 6 2.90 15.70 -2.26
N LYS A 7 2.97 14.36 -2.23
CA LYS A 7 4.14 13.58 -2.65
C LYS A 7 4.39 13.64 -4.17
N SER A 8 5.66 13.55 -4.56
CA SER A 8 6.04 13.37 -5.97
C SER A 8 5.56 12.01 -6.51
N THR A 9 5.55 11.87 -7.84
CA THR A 9 5.16 10.60 -8.47
C THR A 9 6.15 9.49 -8.14
N GLU A 10 7.44 9.79 -8.11
CA GLU A 10 8.53 8.87 -7.76
C GLU A 10 8.40 8.41 -6.30
N GLU A 11 8.10 9.33 -5.38
CA GLU A 11 7.84 8.99 -3.98
C GLU A 11 6.65 8.05 -3.81
N LEU A 12 5.59 8.28 -4.59
CA LEU A 12 4.39 7.42 -4.58
C LEU A 12 4.68 6.03 -5.14
N ILE A 13 5.49 5.91 -6.19
CA ILE A 13 5.92 4.62 -6.74
C ILE A 13 6.81 3.89 -5.73
N ALA A 14 7.78 4.57 -5.13
CA ALA A 14 8.66 3.98 -4.12
C ALA A 14 7.88 3.54 -2.86
N GLU A 15 6.85 4.29 -2.46
CA GLU A 15 5.94 3.90 -1.38
C GLU A 15 5.07 2.70 -1.78
N LEU A 16 4.58 2.65 -3.02
CA LEU A 16 3.78 1.54 -3.54
C LEU A 16 4.55 0.22 -3.47
N ASP A 17 5.81 0.21 -3.90
CA ASP A 17 6.64 -1.00 -3.89
C ASP A 17 6.96 -1.45 -2.46
N ARG A 18 7.25 -0.50 -1.56
CA ARG A 18 7.42 -0.80 -0.13
C ARG A 18 6.18 -1.44 0.49
N LEU A 19 4.99 -0.89 0.21
CA LEU A 19 3.73 -1.44 0.73
C LEU A 19 3.40 -2.81 0.14
N ARG A 20 3.76 -3.07 -1.13
CA ARG A 20 3.61 -4.40 -1.75
C ARG A 20 4.51 -5.43 -1.06
N ALA A 21 5.76 -5.09 -0.78
CA ALA A 21 6.68 -5.97 -0.05
C ALA A 21 6.19 -6.23 1.39
N GLU A 22 5.75 -5.18 2.09
CA GLU A 22 5.18 -5.29 3.43
C GLU A 22 3.93 -6.20 3.43
N LEU A 23 3.05 -6.06 2.43
CA LEU A 23 1.87 -6.90 2.33
C LEU A 23 2.22 -8.39 2.23
N VAL A 24 3.25 -8.75 1.48
CA VAL A 24 3.71 -10.15 1.36
C VAL A 24 4.21 -10.66 2.72
N LEU A 25 5.03 -9.86 3.40
CA LEU A 25 5.58 -10.19 4.72
C LEU A 25 4.48 -10.37 5.78
N VAL A 26 3.52 -9.45 5.83
CA VAL A 26 2.42 -9.53 6.80
C VAL A 26 1.53 -10.74 6.47
N ARG A 27 1.25 -11.01 5.20
CA ARG A 27 0.46 -12.19 4.80
C ARG A 27 1.13 -13.50 5.20
N SER A 28 2.44 -13.66 4.99
CA SER A 28 3.15 -14.89 5.39
C SER A 28 3.09 -15.08 6.91
N ARG A 29 3.25 -14.00 7.68
CA ARG A 29 3.11 -14.00 9.15
C ARG A 29 1.70 -14.25 9.65
N THR A 30 0.67 -13.95 8.86
CA THR A 30 -0.73 -14.28 9.19
C THR A 30 -1.02 -15.75 8.93
N VAL A 31 -0.52 -16.32 7.83
CA VAL A 31 -0.68 -17.74 7.49
C VAL A 31 -0.02 -18.64 8.56
N ALA A 32 1.10 -18.22 9.14
CA ALA A 32 1.79 -18.94 10.22
C ALA A 32 1.10 -18.87 11.61
N GLY A 33 -0.18 -18.49 11.69
CA GLY A 33 -0.94 -18.40 12.95
C GLY A 33 -1.14 -16.99 13.52
N GLY A 34 -1.31 -15.97 12.66
CA GLY A 34 -1.49 -14.59 13.09
C GLY A 34 -2.91 -14.20 13.51
N GLY A 35 -3.04 -13.49 14.63
CA GLY A 35 -4.32 -12.98 15.16
C GLY A 35 -4.92 -11.77 14.41
N LEU A 36 -6.08 -11.31 14.90
CA LEU A 36 -6.93 -10.27 14.29
C LEU A 36 -6.21 -8.95 13.94
N GLU A 37 -5.19 -8.57 14.73
CA GLU A 37 -4.39 -7.37 14.52
C GLU A 37 -3.67 -7.38 13.15
N LYS A 38 -3.11 -8.53 12.74
CA LYS A 38 -2.43 -8.66 11.44
C LYS A 38 -3.41 -8.56 10.27
N THR A 39 -4.65 -9.02 10.46
CA THR A 39 -5.73 -8.87 9.46
C THR A 39 -6.13 -7.41 9.27
N ALA A 40 -6.19 -6.64 10.37
CA ALA A 40 -6.43 -5.20 10.30
C ALA A 40 -5.30 -4.47 9.56
N GLN A 41 -4.04 -4.84 9.80
CA GLN A 41 -2.88 -4.30 9.10
C GLN A 41 -2.93 -4.59 7.59
N ILE A 42 -3.23 -5.83 7.19
CA ILE A 42 -3.41 -6.22 5.77
C ILE A 42 -4.44 -5.32 5.09
N ARG A 43 -5.59 -5.11 5.74
CA ARG A 43 -6.67 -4.26 5.21
C ARG A 43 -6.21 -2.80 5.04
N ASN A 44 -5.45 -2.27 5.99
CA ASN A 44 -4.94 -0.91 5.93
C ASN A 44 -3.91 -0.73 4.81
N ILE A 45 -2.97 -1.68 4.67
CA ILE A 45 -1.98 -1.69 3.59
C ILE A 45 -2.68 -1.73 2.22
N ARG A 46 -3.66 -2.64 2.03
CA ARG A 46 -4.44 -2.73 0.78
C ARG A 46 -5.14 -1.43 0.42
N ARG A 47 -5.75 -0.76 1.41
CA ARG A 47 -6.40 0.55 1.20
C ARG A 47 -5.41 1.64 0.83
N ARG A 48 -4.21 1.65 1.45
CA ARG A 48 -3.17 2.62 1.14
C ARG A 48 -2.63 2.41 -0.29
N ILE A 49 -2.36 1.16 -0.68
CA ILE A 49 -2.01 0.79 -2.06
C ILE A 49 -3.07 1.30 -3.05
N ALA A 50 -4.34 1.02 -2.80
CA ALA A 50 -5.43 1.45 -3.68
C ALA A 50 -5.46 2.98 -3.86
N ARG A 51 -5.30 3.75 -2.77
CA ARG A 51 -5.26 5.22 -2.82
C ARG A 51 -4.09 5.74 -3.64
N ILE A 52 -2.91 5.14 -3.50
CA ILE A 52 -1.72 5.52 -4.29
C ILE A 52 -1.98 5.24 -5.78
N LEU A 53 -2.48 4.05 -6.12
CA LEU A 53 -2.81 3.70 -7.50
C LEU A 53 -3.86 4.63 -8.11
N THR A 54 -4.85 5.07 -7.34
CA THR A 54 -5.83 6.07 -7.78
C THR A 54 -5.15 7.40 -8.12
N ILE A 55 -4.28 7.92 -7.24
CA ILE A 55 -3.59 9.19 -7.49
C ILE A 55 -2.64 9.08 -8.70
N LEU A 56 -1.91 7.97 -8.83
CA LEU A 56 -1.03 7.74 -9.98
C LEU A 56 -1.83 7.69 -11.30
N ARG A 57 -3.00 7.05 -11.29
CA ARG A 57 -3.91 7.05 -12.45
C ARG A 57 -4.45 8.45 -12.74
N GLU A 58 -4.85 9.22 -11.73
CA GLU A 58 -5.28 10.62 -11.88
C GLU A 58 -4.17 11.49 -12.48
N ARG A 59 -2.90 11.19 -12.18
CA ARG A 59 -1.71 11.85 -12.77
C ARG A 59 -1.34 11.33 -14.17
N GLY A 60 -2.11 10.41 -14.74
CA GLY A 60 -1.84 9.84 -16.07
C GLY A 60 -0.74 8.78 -16.12
N ILE A 61 -0.25 8.32 -14.97
CA ILE A 61 0.75 7.25 -14.90
C ILE A 61 0.05 5.90 -15.12
N LYS A 62 0.50 5.16 -16.13
CA LYS A 62 0.15 3.74 -16.32
C LYS A 62 1.24 2.89 -15.67
N LEU A 63 0.86 2.14 -14.64
CA LEU A 63 1.67 1.13 -13.96
C LEU A 63 1.32 -0.27 -14.46
#